data_AF-A0A960LKM7-F1
#
_entry.id   AF-A0A960LKM7-F1
#
_cell.length_a   1.000
_cell.length_b   1.000
_cell.length_c   1.000
_cell.angle_alpha   90.00
_cell.angle_beta   90.00
_cell.angle_gamma   90.00
#
_symmetry.space_group_name_H-M   'P 1'
#
loop_
_entity.id
_entity.type
_entity.pdbx_description
1 polymer ?
#
loop_
_entity_poly.entity_id
_entity_poly.type
_entity_poly.pdbx_seq_one_letter_code
_entity_poly.pdbx_strand_id
1 'polypeptide(L)'
;MNFIRLLPFLSLLAVMPPAWAQKSPAPAPFEPTPTFEAAQFLGPDLMKGPHHQVRELAQSDGFLIHFVIDSDFGIFECSGIREVPTRVREIEAIATLIAVSRSDLFAEGLRRSVEEPIEAAKNIVENPVDSVKQVPHTVGRLFSQIGSSVGSAVRKV
;
A
#
# COMPACT_ATOMS: atom_id res chain seq x y z
N MET A 1 94.45 16.18 26.89
CA MET A 1 93.60 15.23 27.64
C MET A 1 92.39 15.99 28.13
N ASN A 2 91.22 15.78 27.53
CA ASN A 2 89.91 15.96 28.17
C ASN A 2 88.81 15.42 27.24
N PHE A 3 88.03 14.52 27.81
CA PHE A 3 87.04 13.66 27.19
C PHE A 3 85.80 14.46 26.77
N ILE A 4 85.40 14.34 25.50
CA ILE A 4 84.06 14.73 25.05
C ILE A 4 83.10 13.63 25.50
N ARG A 5 82.32 13.92 26.54
CA ARG A 5 81.26 13.04 27.05
C ARG A 5 80.02 13.15 26.16
N LEU A 6 79.64 12.00 25.61
CA LEU A 6 78.40 11.73 24.90
C LEU A 6 77.24 11.65 25.91
N LEU A 7 76.16 12.42 25.68
CA LEU A 7 74.86 12.27 26.35
C LEU A 7 73.77 12.34 25.29
N PRO A 8 72.92 11.30 25.13
CA PRO A 8 71.76 11.37 24.26
C PRO A 8 70.59 12.07 24.96
N PHE A 9 70.07 13.13 24.35
CA PHE A 9 68.77 13.70 24.71
C PHE A 9 67.68 12.70 24.30
N LEU A 10 67.12 11.99 25.29
CA LEU A 10 65.95 11.14 25.14
C LEU A 10 64.71 12.05 25.15
N SER A 11 64.28 12.51 23.98
CA SER A 11 63.06 13.30 23.81
C SER A 11 61.83 12.40 23.98
N LEU A 12 61.05 12.66 25.04
CA LEU A 12 59.76 12.03 25.33
C LEU A 12 58.74 12.37 24.22
N LEU A 13 58.43 11.40 23.36
CA LEU A 13 57.35 11.51 22.38
C LEU A 13 56.00 11.39 23.12
N ALA A 14 55.30 12.50 23.34
CA ALA A 14 53.94 12.47 23.82
C ALA A 14 53.04 11.84 22.74
N VAL A 15 52.54 10.63 22.98
CA VAL A 15 51.52 9.99 22.14
C VAL A 15 50.22 10.78 22.30
N MET A 16 49.95 11.67 21.35
CA MET A 16 48.66 12.35 21.26
C MET A 16 47.65 11.32 20.74
N PRO A 17 46.62 10.94 21.53
CA PRO A 17 45.64 9.97 21.05
C PRO A 17 44.92 10.52 19.81
N PRO A 18 44.65 9.68 18.80
CA PRO A 18 43.98 10.11 17.58
C PRO A 18 42.61 10.71 17.93
N ALA A 19 42.24 11.81 17.26
CA ALA A 19 40.98 12.54 17.49
C ALA A 19 39.71 11.67 17.39
N TRP A 20 39.82 10.49 16.77
CA TRP A 20 38.73 9.53 16.64
C TRP A 20 38.48 8.68 17.91
N ALA A 21 39.34 8.77 18.92
CA ALA A 21 39.16 8.10 20.22
C ALA A 21 38.29 8.91 21.21
N GLN A 22 37.77 10.07 20.82
CA GLN A 22 36.83 10.81 21.65
C GLN A 22 35.49 10.07 21.70
N LYS A 23 35.19 9.49 22.86
CA LYS A 23 33.87 8.96 23.19
C LYS A 23 32.86 10.10 23.09
N SER A 24 31.93 10.02 22.14
CA SER A 24 30.85 11.00 22.01
C SER A 24 30.09 11.10 23.35
N PRO A 25 29.71 12.31 23.79
CA PRO A 25 28.84 12.46 24.94
C PRO A 25 27.56 11.64 24.71
N ALA A 26 27.06 10.99 25.75
CA ALA A 26 25.77 10.31 25.68
C ALA A 26 24.70 11.34 25.26
N PRO A 27 23.78 10.99 24.35
CA PRO A 27 22.71 11.90 23.95
C PRO A 27 21.94 12.33 25.21
N ALA A 28 21.72 13.64 25.35
CA ALA A 28 20.85 14.16 26.40
C ALA A 28 19.43 13.61 26.20
N PRO A 29 18.66 13.36 27.29
CA PRO A 29 17.26 12.99 27.15
C PRO A 29 16.50 14.06 26.38
N PHE A 30 15.79 13.63 25.33
CA PHE A 30 14.90 14.51 24.56
C PHE A 30 13.68 14.90 25.38
N GLU A 31 13.09 16.06 25.06
CA GLU A 31 11.79 16.44 25.60
C GLU A 31 10.72 15.41 25.16
N PRO A 32 9.82 14.97 26.05
CA PRO A 32 8.78 14.00 25.70
C PRO A 32 7.75 14.62 24.74
N THR A 33 7.29 13.82 23.77
CA THR A 33 6.22 14.23 22.86
C THR A 33 4.90 14.39 23.63
N PRO A 34 4.15 15.49 23.40
CA PRO A 34 2.86 15.68 24.05
C PRO A 34 1.87 14.61 23.60
N THR A 35 1.06 14.13 24.54
CA THR A 35 0.02 13.12 24.33
C THR A 35 -1.34 13.74 24.63
N PHE A 36 -2.33 13.44 23.80
CA PHE A 36 -3.68 13.97 23.93
C PHE A 36 -4.73 12.86 23.93
N GLU A 37 -5.89 13.13 24.52
CA GLU A 37 -7.05 12.27 24.36
C GLU A 37 -7.66 12.47 22.96
N ALA A 38 -7.79 11.39 22.20
CA ALA A 38 -8.29 11.44 20.83
C ALA A 38 -9.72 12.00 20.74
N ALA A 39 -10.55 11.76 21.76
CA ALA A 39 -11.91 12.25 21.88
C ALA A 39 -12.02 13.79 21.97
N GLN A 40 -10.93 14.50 22.26
CA GLN A 40 -10.91 15.96 22.22
C GLN A 40 -10.99 16.49 20.78
N PHE A 41 -10.62 15.68 19.79
CA PHE A 41 -10.52 16.07 18.38
C PHE A 41 -11.47 15.30 17.47
N LEU A 42 -11.92 14.11 17.89
CA LEU A 42 -12.73 13.21 17.08
C LEU A 42 -14.14 13.09 17.68
N GLY A 43 -15.14 13.14 16.80
CA GLY A 43 -16.51 12.83 17.19
C GLY A 43 -16.68 11.35 17.57
N PRO A 44 -17.75 11.00 18.32
CA PRO A 44 -17.98 9.63 18.80
C PRO A 44 -18.06 8.60 17.65
N ASP A 45 -18.66 8.98 16.53
CA ASP A 45 -18.80 8.13 15.34
C ASP A 45 -17.44 7.76 14.71
N LEU A 46 -16.44 8.62 14.87
CA LEU A 46 -15.08 8.34 14.41
C LEU A 46 -14.29 7.53 15.44
N MET A 47 -14.55 7.75 16.74
CA MET A 47 -13.86 7.04 17.82
C MET A 47 -14.14 5.54 17.82
N LYS A 48 -15.35 5.12 17.44
CA LYS A 48 -15.72 3.70 17.44
C LYS A 48 -16.81 3.41 16.40
N GLY A 49 -16.61 2.34 15.64
CA GLY A 49 -17.60 1.81 14.72
C GLY A 49 -17.68 0.28 14.80
N PRO A 50 -18.42 -0.36 13.87
CA PRO A 50 -18.59 -1.81 13.85
C PRO A 50 -17.29 -2.59 13.65
N HIS A 51 -16.33 -2.01 12.92
CA HIS A 51 -15.08 -2.67 12.51
C HIS A 51 -13.82 -1.92 12.95
N HIS A 52 -13.97 -0.85 13.75
CA HIS A 52 -12.85 -0.01 14.15
C HIS A 52 -13.00 0.60 15.54
N GLN A 53 -11.88 0.88 16.18
CA GLN A 53 -11.78 1.67 17.39
C GLN A 53 -10.50 2.52 17.35
N VAL A 54 -10.63 3.84 17.53
CA VAL A 54 -9.49 4.74 17.68
C VAL A 54 -8.97 4.63 19.10
N ARG A 55 -7.64 4.51 19.26
CA ARG A 55 -7.02 4.49 20.58
C ARG A 55 -7.28 5.78 21.34
N GLU A 56 -7.45 5.65 22.65
CA GLU A 56 -7.80 6.79 23.52
C GLU A 56 -6.72 7.88 23.51
N LEU A 57 -5.45 7.49 23.43
CA LEU A 57 -4.32 8.40 23.46
C LEU A 57 -3.66 8.52 22.08
N ALA A 58 -3.40 9.77 21.68
CA ALA A 58 -2.73 10.12 20.43
C ALA A 58 -1.52 11.02 20.73
N GLN A 59 -0.36 10.67 20.16
CA GLN A 59 0.86 11.45 20.34
C GLN A 59 0.95 12.55 19.29
N SER A 60 1.51 13.71 19.63
CA SER A 60 1.87 14.72 18.65
C SER A 60 3.38 14.82 18.49
N ASP A 61 3.82 15.01 17.25
CA ASP A 61 5.22 15.28 16.90
C ASP A 61 5.56 16.78 16.93
N GLY A 62 4.65 17.62 17.43
CA GLY A 62 4.77 19.08 17.42
C GLY A 62 4.17 19.77 16.18
N PHE A 63 3.71 19.00 15.19
CA PHE A 63 3.03 19.52 14.01
C PHE A 63 1.65 18.88 13.80
N LEU A 64 1.58 17.54 13.82
CA LEU A 64 0.34 16.77 13.70
C LEU A 64 0.11 15.91 14.94
N ILE A 65 -1.15 15.52 15.12
CA ILE A 65 -1.55 14.51 16.10
C ILE A 65 -1.67 13.18 15.35
N HIS A 66 -0.94 12.18 15.82
CA HIS A 66 -0.90 10.85 15.24
C HIS A 66 -1.91 9.96 15.94
N PHE A 67 -2.95 9.56 15.19
CA PHE A 67 -3.98 8.66 15.68
C PHE A 67 -3.69 7.24 15.22
N VAL A 68 -4.10 6.28 16.04
CA VAL A 68 -4.03 4.86 15.72
C VAL A 68 -5.42 4.27 15.79
N ILE A 69 -5.83 3.58 14.74
CA ILE A 69 -7.12 2.90 14.63
C ILE A 69 -6.87 1.41 14.63
N ASP A 70 -7.37 0.73 15.66
CA ASP A 70 -7.42 -0.73 15.70
C ASP A 70 -8.68 -1.20 14.95
N SER A 71 -8.54 -2.18 14.06
CA SER A 71 -9.64 -2.70 13.24
C SER A 71 -9.56 -4.21 13.07
N ASP A 72 -10.66 -4.82 12.64
CA ASP A 72 -10.73 -6.24 12.27
C ASP A 72 -9.77 -6.61 11.11
N PHE A 73 -9.25 -5.61 10.39
CA PHE A 73 -8.40 -5.76 9.20
C PHE A 73 -6.96 -5.30 9.43
N GLY A 74 -6.59 -4.94 10.66
CA GLY A 74 -5.25 -4.48 11.02
C GLY A 74 -5.23 -3.12 11.71
N ILE A 75 -4.02 -2.58 11.90
CA ILE A 75 -3.78 -1.29 12.54
C ILE A 75 -3.59 -0.23 11.45
N PHE A 76 -4.31 0.88 11.56
CA PHE A 76 -4.20 2.03 10.66
C PHE A 76 -3.68 3.24 11.40
N GLU A 77 -2.56 3.79 10.93
CA GLU A 77 -1.97 5.02 11.45
C GLU A 77 -2.48 6.22 10.63
N CYS A 78 -2.79 7.31 11.33
CA CYS A 78 -3.30 8.55 10.74
C CYS A 78 -2.43 9.72 11.16
N SER A 79 -1.83 10.40 10.19
CA SER A 79 -1.12 11.66 10.42
C SER A 79 -2.11 12.82 10.38
N GLY A 80 -2.71 13.10 11.53
CA GLY A 80 -3.64 14.22 11.70
C GLY A 80 -5.13 13.85 11.66
N ILE A 81 -5.93 14.79 12.17
CA ILE A 81 -7.37 14.62 12.41
C ILE A 81 -8.14 14.32 11.11
N ARG A 82 -7.72 14.92 9.99
CA ARG A 82 -8.40 14.79 8.69
C ARG A 82 -8.22 13.42 8.02
N GLU A 83 -7.22 12.65 8.40
CA GLU A 83 -7.01 11.30 7.83
C GLU A 83 -7.93 10.26 8.48
N VAL A 84 -8.33 10.47 9.74
CA VAL A 84 -9.17 9.53 10.50
C VAL A 84 -10.47 9.19 9.76
N PRO A 85 -11.28 10.15 9.26
CA PRO A 85 -12.50 9.83 8.51
C PRO A 85 -12.24 9.04 7.22
N THR A 86 -11.08 9.22 6.60
CA THR A 86 -10.71 8.50 5.40
C THR A 86 -10.35 7.05 5.73
N ARG A 87 -9.55 6.83 6.78
CA ARG A 87 -9.22 5.47 7.24
C ARG A 87 -10.43 4.70 7.73
N VAL A 88 -11.36 5.36 8.42
CA VAL A 88 -12.66 4.76 8.79
C VAL A 88 -13.43 4.31 7.54
N ARG A 89 -13.58 5.16 6.52
CA ARG A 89 -14.24 4.79 5.26
C ARG A 89 -13.54 3.64 4.51
N GLU A 90 -12.22 3.57 4.56
CA GLU A 90 -11.47 2.46 3.97
C GLU A 90 -11.72 1.15 4.72
N ILE A 91 -11.76 1.18 6.06
CA ILE A 91 -12.10 0.02 6.88
C ILE A 91 -13.50 -0.49 6.53
N GLU A 92 -14.49 0.39 6.41
CA GLU A 92 -15.85 0.02 5.97
C GLU A 92 -15.89 -0.54 4.55
N ALA A 93 -15.09 0.02 3.64
CA ALA A 93 -14.97 -0.50 2.28
C ALA A 93 -14.38 -1.91 2.25
N ILE A 94 -13.35 -2.17 3.07
CA ILE A 94 -12.76 -3.51 3.22
C ILE A 94 -13.80 -4.49 3.77
N ALA A 95 -14.54 -4.10 4.81
CA ALA A 95 -15.62 -4.92 5.37
C ALA A 95 -16.66 -5.30 4.29
N THR A 96 -17.05 -4.33 3.46
CA THR A 96 -17.99 -4.53 2.35
C THR A 96 -17.42 -5.47 1.29
N LEU A 97 -16.15 -5.30 0.91
CA LEU A 97 -15.46 -6.16 -0.04
C LEU A 97 -15.41 -7.62 0.46
N ILE A 98 -15.12 -7.82 1.74
CA ILE A 98 -15.12 -9.14 2.38
C ILE A 98 -16.53 -9.74 2.41
N ALA A 99 -17.56 -8.95 2.73
CA ALA A 99 -18.94 -9.43 2.74
C ALA A 99 -19.41 -9.87 1.33
N VAL A 100 -19.13 -9.07 0.30
CA VAL A 100 -19.52 -9.38 -1.08
C VAL A 100 -18.72 -10.57 -1.64
N SER A 101 -17.40 -10.64 -1.38
CA SER A 101 -16.58 -11.79 -1.80
C SER A 101 -16.99 -13.12 -1.15
N ARG A 102 -17.63 -13.07 0.02
CA ARG A 102 -18.20 -14.25 0.71
C ARG A 102 -19.67 -14.51 0.38
N SER A 103 -20.31 -13.66 -0.42
CA SER A 103 -21.72 -13.80 -0.76
C SER A 103 -21.95 -14.89 -1.80
N ASP A 104 -23.16 -15.45 -1.81
CA ASP A 104 -23.60 -16.43 -2.80
C ASP A 104 -23.42 -15.91 -4.24
N LEU A 105 -23.50 -14.60 -4.47
CA LEU A 105 -23.28 -14.00 -5.78
C LEU A 105 -21.83 -14.16 -6.27
N PHE A 106 -20.85 -14.05 -5.38
CA PHE A 106 -19.45 -14.27 -5.75
C PHE A 106 -19.17 -15.76 -5.98
N ALA A 107 -19.74 -16.64 -5.14
CA ALA A 107 -19.64 -18.09 -5.30
C ALA A 107 -20.31 -18.56 -6.61
N GLU A 108 -21.50 -18.06 -6.91
CA GLU A 108 -22.26 -18.29 -8.15
C GLU A 108 -21.48 -17.78 -9.37
N GLY A 109 -20.94 -16.56 -9.30
CA GLY A 109 -20.11 -15.98 -10.37
C GLY A 109 -18.85 -16.79 -10.63
N LEU A 110 -18.16 -17.23 -9.58
CA LEU A 110 -16.99 -18.10 -9.69
C LEU A 110 -17.37 -19.45 -10.32
N ARG A 111 -18.47 -20.06 -9.86
CA ARG A 111 -19.00 -21.31 -10.40
C ARG A 111 -19.30 -21.19 -11.90
N ARG A 112 -20.06 -20.16 -12.31
CA ARG A 112 -20.38 -19.91 -13.73
C ARG A 112 -19.13 -19.69 -14.57
N SER A 113 -18.14 -18.96 -14.05
CA SER A 113 -16.88 -18.73 -14.77
C SER A 113 -16.09 -20.01 -15.08
N VAL A 114 -16.30 -21.06 -14.28
CA VAL A 114 -15.71 -22.40 -14.50
C VAL A 114 -16.59 -23.27 -15.38
N GLU A 115 -17.92 -23.25 -15.16
CA GLU A 115 -18.86 -24.09 -15.88
C GLU A 115 -19.07 -23.63 -17.33
N GLU A 116 -19.22 -22.32 -17.59
CA GLU A 116 -19.53 -21.79 -18.93
C GLU A 116 -18.51 -22.20 -20.00
N PRO A 117 -17.18 -22.10 -19.79
CA PRO A 117 -16.21 -22.55 -20.79
C PRO A 117 -16.24 -24.06 -21.02
N ILE A 118 -16.49 -24.85 -19.97
CA ILE A 118 -16.54 -26.31 -20.05
C ILE A 118 -17.79 -26.75 -20.82
N GLU A 119 -18.95 -26.17 -20.51
CA GLU A 119 -20.18 -26.42 -21.24
C GLU A 119 -20.07 -25.97 -22.70
N ALA A 120 -19.47 -24.80 -22.96
CA ALA A 120 -19.22 -24.34 -24.33
C ALA A 120 -18.33 -25.32 -25.10
N ALA A 121 -17.23 -25.80 -24.50
CA ALA A 121 -16.35 -26.78 -25.12
C ALA A 121 -17.06 -28.11 -25.40
N LYS A 122 -17.87 -28.58 -24.45
CA LYS A 122 -18.66 -29.81 -24.61
C LYS A 122 -19.70 -29.67 -25.74
N ASN A 123 -20.41 -28.54 -25.78
CA ASN A 123 -21.40 -28.25 -26.83
C ASN A 123 -20.78 -28.16 -28.22
N ILE A 124 -19.53 -27.69 -28.36
CA ILE A 124 -18.80 -27.67 -29.64
C ILE A 124 -18.51 -29.10 -30.14
N VAL A 125 -18.15 -30.01 -29.23
CA VAL A 125 -17.87 -31.41 -29.56
C VAL A 125 -19.15 -32.17 -29.90
N GLU A 126 -20.21 -31.97 -29.13
CA GLU A 126 -21.48 -32.69 -29.30
C GLU A 126 -22.31 -32.13 -30.48
N ASN A 127 -22.24 -30.83 -30.77
CA ASN A 127 -23.03 -30.16 -31.80
C ASN A 127 -22.17 -29.22 -32.69
N PRO A 128 -21.29 -29.77 -33.55
CA PRO A 128 -20.35 -28.97 -34.33
C PRO A 128 -21.02 -28.08 -35.40
N VAL A 129 -22.19 -28.48 -35.90
CA VAL A 129 -22.88 -27.76 -37.00
C VAL A 129 -23.55 -26.47 -36.52
N ASP A 130 -24.01 -26.41 -35.27
CA ASP A 130 -24.65 -25.22 -34.70
C ASP A 130 -23.63 -24.21 -34.15
N SER A 131 -22.47 -24.68 -33.68
CA SER A 131 -21.35 -23.82 -33.28
C SER A 131 -20.84 -22.96 -34.45
N VAL A 132 -20.82 -23.50 -35.67
CA VAL A 132 -20.43 -22.76 -36.89
C VAL A 132 -21.50 -21.72 -37.30
N LYS A 133 -22.78 -21.96 -37.00
CA LYS A 133 -23.87 -21.00 -37.27
C LYS A 133 -23.97 -19.89 -36.23
N GLN A 134 -23.46 -20.12 -35.01
CA GLN A 134 -23.54 -19.20 -33.88
C GLN A 134 -22.28 -18.37 -33.64
N VAL A 135 -21.17 -18.58 -34.36
CA VAL A 135 -20.08 -17.58 -34.40
C VAL A 135 -20.69 -16.25 -34.84
N PRO A 136 -20.78 -15.26 -33.95
CA PRO A 136 -21.60 -14.09 -34.22
C PRO A 136 -20.97 -13.32 -35.37
N HIS A 137 -21.82 -12.85 -36.28
CA HIS A 137 -21.51 -11.93 -37.39
C HIS A 137 -20.70 -10.67 -36.99
N THR A 138 -20.39 -10.48 -35.70
CA THR A 138 -19.53 -9.47 -35.10
C THR A 138 -18.09 -9.50 -35.65
N VAL A 139 -17.47 -10.67 -35.81
CA VAL A 139 -16.10 -10.73 -36.36
C VAL A 139 -16.09 -10.22 -37.80
N GLY A 140 -17.10 -10.56 -38.59
CA GLY A 140 -17.28 -10.06 -39.96
C GLY A 140 -17.51 -8.54 -40.03
N ARG A 141 -18.23 -7.94 -39.07
CA ARG A 141 -18.45 -6.49 -39.02
C ARG A 141 -17.16 -5.70 -38.74
N LEU A 142 -16.29 -6.19 -37.86
CA LEU A 142 -15.00 -5.55 -37.58
C LEU A 142 -14.07 -5.56 -38.79
N PHE A 143 -13.98 -6.68 -39.51
CA PHE A 143 -13.21 -6.77 -40.75
C PHE A 143 -13.82 -5.93 -41.89
N SER A 144 -15.15 -5.87 -41.99
CA SER A 144 -15.83 -5.04 -42.99
C SER A 144 -15.62 -3.53 -42.73
N GLN A 145 -15.45 -3.11 -41.47
CA GLN A 145 -15.19 -1.72 -41.11
C GLN A 145 -13.75 -1.31 -41.50
N ILE A 146 -12.77 -2.21 -41.31
CA ILE A 146 -11.38 -2.04 -41.79
C ILE A 146 -11.31 -2.00 -43.33
N GLY A 147 -12.11 -2.82 -44.03
CA GLY A 147 -12.20 -2.78 -45.49
C GLY A 147 -12.83 -1.49 -46.03
N SER A 148 -13.86 -0.97 -45.34
CA SER A 148 -14.53 0.27 -45.74
C SER A 148 -13.67 1.52 -45.57
N SER A 149 -12.74 1.55 -44.60
CA SER A 149 -11.77 2.66 -44.43
C SER A 149 -10.68 2.67 -45.51
N VAL A 150 -10.42 1.53 -46.17
CA VAL A 150 -9.51 1.45 -47.33
C VAL A 150 -10.23 1.81 -48.63
N GLY A 151 -11.51 1.43 -48.78
CA GLY A 151 -12.31 1.74 -49.98
C GLY A 151 -12.66 3.22 -50.16
N SER A 152 -12.80 4.00 -49.07
CA SER A 152 -13.06 5.44 -49.15
C SER A 152 -11.83 6.30 -49.43
N ALA A 153 -10.61 5.75 -49.29
CA ALA A 153 -9.36 6.46 -49.61
C ALA A 153 -9.00 6.37 -51.11
N VAL A 154 -9.54 5.38 -51.84
CA VAL A 154 -9.27 5.19 -53.28
C VAL A 154 -10.29 5.89 -54.19
N ARG A 155 -11.44 6.33 -53.65
CA ARG A 155 -12.47 7.05 -54.42
C ARG A 155 -12.34 8.58 -54.35
N LYS A 156 -11.26 9.10 -53.75
CA LYS A 156 -10.99 10.54 -53.60
C LYS A 156 -9.56 10.93 -54.01
N VAL A 157 -9.07 10.29 -55.08
CA VAL A 157 -7.96 10.77 -55.93
C VAL A 157 -8.45 10.66 -57.38
#